data_AF-A0A534RNR9-F1
#
_entry.id   AF-A0A534RNR9-F1
#
_cell.length_a   1.000
_cell.length_b   1.000
_cell.length_c   1.000
_cell.angle_alpha   90.00
_cell.angle_beta   90.00
_cell.angle_gamma   90.00
#
_symmetry.space_group_name_H-M   'P 1'
#
loop_
_entity.id
_entity.type
_entity.pdbx_description
1 polymer ?
#
loop_
_entity_poly.entity_id
_entity_poly.type
_entity_poly.pdbx_seq_one_letter_code
_entity_poly.pdbx_strand_id
1 'polypeptide(L)'
;MTHRLEPYRSDPAAAEALERRAAEYCMRFRGETPPHHFTTDGCSMSTNDGWVDCCVEHDVAYWCGGTGDDRQRADATLRECVARDHSATLARLMYWGVRLGGTPWQPFPWRWAYGWDCCHGYDARPSDSR
;
A
#
# COMPACT_ATOMS: atom_id res chain seq x y z
N MET A 1 4.73 11.96 6.12
CA MET A 1 4.63 11.24 7.41
C MET A 1 6.02 10.71 7.77
N THR A 2 6.17 9.78 8.70
CA THR A 2 7.43 9.05 8.93
C THR A 2 7.14 7.56 9.13
N HIS A 3 8.12 6.70 8.88
CA HIS A 3 7.99 5.27 9.19
C HIS A 3 7.70 5.06 10.68
N ARG A 4 6.84 4.08 10.99
CA ARG A 4 6.55 3.65 12.36
C ARG A 4 7.02 2.23 12.67
N LEU A 5 7.27 1.44 11.62
CA LEU A 5 7.77 0.06 11.69
C LEU A 5 9.31 0.04 11.77
N GLU A 6 9.86 -0.83 12.63
CA GLU A 6 11.29 -1.14 12.66
C GLU A 6 11.66 -2.15 11.54
N PRO A 7 12.84 -2.07 10.91
CA PRO A 7 13.94 -1.15 11.22
C PRO A 7 13.79 0.25 10.61
N TYR A 8 12.83 0.47 9.70
CA TYR A 8 12.69 1.70 8.91
C TYR A 8 12.47 2.98 9.75
N ARG A 9 12.04 2.84 11.01
CA ARG A 9 11.93 3.93 11.98
C ARG A 9 13.28 4.36 12.57
N SER A 10 14.24 3.45 12.76
CA SER A 10 15.51 3.70 13.43
C SER A 10 16.74 3.66 12.51
N ASP A 11 16.64 3.01 11.35
CA ASP A 11 17.68 2.91 10.32
C ASP A 11 17.30 3.72 9.06
N PRO A 12 17.91 4.90 8.83
CA PRO A 12 17.67 5.71 7.65
C PRO A 12 18.06 5.04 6.33
N ALA A 13 19.07 4.16 6.32
CA ALA A 13 19.53 3.48 5.11
C ALA A 13 18.54 2.38 4.70
N ALA A 14 17.96 1.67 5.69
CA ALA A 14 16.86 0.75 5.46
C ALA A 14 15.60 1.48 4.96
N ALA A 15 15.28 2.65 5.53
CA ALA A 15 14.15 3.47 5.11
C ALA A 15 14.31 3.95 3.64
N GLU A 16 15.46 4.51 3.29
CA GLU A 16 15.77 4.95 1.92
C GLU A 16 15.74 3.78 0.92
N ALA A 17 16.26 2.60 1.32
CA ALA A 17 16.19 1.41 0.48
C ALA A 17 14.76 0.94 0.21
N LEU A 18 13.87 1.04 1.21
CA LEU A 18 12.45 0.72 1.05
C LEU A 18 11.74 1.76 0.17
N GLU A 19 12.03 3.05 0.33
CA GLU A 19 11.47 4.11 -0.51
C GLU A 19 11.91 3.96 -1.98
N ARG A 20 13.19 3.67 -2.27
CA ARG A 20 13.65 3.39 -3.64
C ARG A 20 12.91 2.20 -4.25
N ARG A 21 12.71 1.13 -3.47
CA ARG A 21 11.96 -0.06 -3.91
C ARG A 21 10.48 0.24 -4.18
N ALA A 22 9.87 1.15 -3.40
CA ALA A 22 8.51 1.63 -3.64
C ALA A 22 8.43 2.47 -4.93
N ALA A 23 9.40 3.37 -5.14
CA ALA A 23 9.52 4.17 -6.35
C ALA A 23 9.71 3.31 -7.61
N GLU A 24 10.56 2.28 -7.56
CA GLU A 24 10.75 1.30 -8.64
C GLU A 24 9.45 0.56 -8.99
N TYR A 25 8.70 0.10 -7.97
CA TYR A 25 7.37 -0.49 -8.16
C TYR A 25 6.44 0.49 -8.89
N CYS A 26 6.35 1.74 -8.43
CA CYS A 26 5.39 2.70 -8.98
C CYS A 26 5.77 3.16 -10.40
N MET A 27 7.06 3.40 -10.67
CA MET A 27 7.55 3.66 -12.03
C MET A 27 7.24 2.49 -12.98
N ARG A 28 7.35 1.24 -12.53
CA ARG A 28 7.02 0.06 -13.34
C ARG A 28 5.52 -0.10 -13.57
N PHE A 29 4.69 0.24 -12.59
CA PHE A 29 3.25 -0.04 -12.61
C PHE A 29 2.43 1.11 -13.21
N ARG A 30 2.80 2.36 -12.91
CA ARG A 30 2.08 3.59 -13.26
C ARG A 30 2.86 4.50 -14.22
N GLY A 31 4.19 4.39 -14.26
CA GLY A 31 5.06 5.24 -15.10
C GLY A 31 5.48 6.56 -14.47
N GLU A 32 5.02 6.85 -13.25
CA GLU A 32 5.37 8.02 -12.44
C GLU A 32 5.41 7.66 -10.96
N THR A 33 6.10 8.47 -10.15
CA THR A 33 6.11 8.35 -8.68
C THR A 33 5.22 9.42 -8.05
N PRO A 34 4.57 9.13 -6.91
CA PRO A 34 3.89 10.15 -6.11
C PRO A 34 4.84 11.26 -5.61
N PRO A 35 4.34 12.48 -5.39
CA PRO A 35 5.16 13.61 -4.94
C PRO A 35 5.57 13.56 -3.46
N HIS A 36 4.87 12.79 -2.61
CA HIS A 36 5.20 12.65 -1.19
C HIS A 36 5.95 11.35 -0.91
N HIS A 37 6.89 11.43 0.03
CA HIS A 37 7.73 10.30 0.46
C HIS A 37 6.95 9.04 0.82
N PHE A 38 7.52 7.87 0.51
CA PHE A 38 6.98 6.58 0.94
C PHE A 38 7.09 6.42 2.47
N THR A 39 6.05 5.93 3.14
CA THR A 39 6.10 5.65 4.59
C THR A 39 5.18 4.50 4.98
N THR A 40 5.72 3.48 5.64
CA THR A 40 4.94 2.36 6.19
C THR A 40 4.81 2.42 7.71
N ASP A 41 3.66 1.97 8.25
CA ASP A 41 3.48 1.65 9.67
C ASP A 41 3.31 0.15 9.96
N GLY A 42 3.50 -0.68 8.93
CA GLY A 42 3.22 -2.11 8.95
C GLY A 42 1.73 -2.36 8.72
N CYS A 43 1.13 -3.22 9.53
CA CYS A 43 -0.28 -3.55 9.43
C CYS A 43 -1.12 -2.51 10.18
N SER A 44 -1.40 -1.38 9.52
CA SER A 44 -2.28 -0.30 10.01
C SER A 44 -3.50 -0.81 10.81
N MET A 45 -3.61 -0.36 12.07
CA MET A 45 -4.67 -0.76 13.03
C MET A 45 -4.76 -2.28 13.35
N SER A 46 -3.71 -3.04 13.07
CA SER A 46 -3.58 -4.47 13.38
C SER A 46 -2.28 -4.75 14.14
N THR A 47 -1.94 -6.02 14.34
CA THR A 47 -0.65 -6.43 14.92
C THR A 47 0.42 -6.61 13.84
N ASN A 48 1.65 -6.22 14.16
CA ASN A 48 2.83 -6.39 13.30
C ASN A 48 3.51 -7.74 13.61
N ASP A 49 2.75 -8.83 13.47
CA ASP A 49 3.24 -10.19 13.71
C ASP A 49 3.80 -10.80 12.40
N GLY A 50 3.84 -12.14 12.28
CA GLY A 50 4.52 -12.90 11.21
C GLY A 50 4.03 -12.72 9.77
N TRP A 51 3.24 -11.69 9.48
CA TRP A 51 2.80 -11.29 8.14
C TRP A 51 3.09 -9.80 7.84
N VAL A 52 3.88 -9.10 8.68
CA VAL A 52 4.14 -7.66 8.53
C VAL A 52 4.71 -7.27 7.17
N ASP A 53 5.55 -8.11 6.57
CA ASP A 53 6.07 -7.89 5.21
C ASP A 53 4.94 -7.82 4.17
N CYS A 54 3.88 -8.62 4.30
CA CYS A 54 2.69 -8.52 3.43
C CYS A 54 2.02 -7.15 3.51
N CYS A 55 2.05 -6.51 4.68
CA CYS A 55 1.52 -5.16 4.89
C CYS A 55 2.45 -4.10 4.29
N VAL A 56 3.78 -4.28 4.38
CA VAL A 56 4.74 -3.38 3.72
C VAL A 56 4.62 -3.44 2.19
N GLU A 57 4.42 -4.62 1.59
CA GLU A 57 4.13 -4.76 0.15
C GLU A 57 2.81 -4.09 -0.25
N HIS A 58 1.78 -4.19 0.60
CA HIS A 58 0.47 -3.57 0.37
C HIS A 58 0.56 -2.04 0.46
N ASP A 59 1.29 -1.50 1.44
CA ASP A 59 1.57 -0.08 1.60
C ASP A 59 2.27 0.51 0.37
N VAL A 60 3.18 -0.23 -0.29
CA VAL A 60 3.84 0.22 -1.54
C VAL A 60 2.82 0.44 -2.66
N ALA A 61 1.88 -0.47 -2.85
CA ALA A 61 0.81 -0.31 -3.82
C ALA A 61 -0.16 0.83 -3.43
N TYR A 62 -0.49 0.95 -2.14
CA TYR A 62 -1.37 1.99 -1.61
C TYR A 62 -0.77 3.40 -1.68
N TRP A 63 0.55 3.53 -1.53
CA TRP A 63 1.28 4.77 -1.76
C TRP A 63 1.20 5.19 -3.22
N CYS A 64 1.54 4.26 -4.11
CA CYS A 64 1.57 4.47 -5.56
C CYS A 64 0.20 4.89 -6.12
N GLY A 65 -0.88 4.25 -5.66
CA GLY A 65 -2.21 4.49 -6.20
C GLY A 65 -2.41 3.79 -7.54
N GLY A 66 -3.33 4.32 -8.36
CA GLY A 66 -3.82 3.66 -9.58
C GLY A 66 -5.34 3.70 -9.68
N THR A 67 -5.86 2.89 -10.59
CA THR A 67 -7.30 2.68 -10.82
C THR A 67 -7.96 1.88 -9.69
N GLY A 68 -9.30 1.83 -9.69
CA GLY A 68 -10.06 1.00 -8.74
C GLY A 68 -9.79 -0.51 -8.85
N ASP A 69 -9.42 -0.99 -10.04
CA ASP A 69 -9.07 -2.40 -10.27
C ASP A 69 -7.65 -2.69 -9.76
N ASP A 70 -6.74 -1.71 -9.80
CA ASP A 70 -5.38 -1.84 -9.27
C ASP A 70 -5.42 -1.99 -7.75
N ARG A 71 -6.26 -1.19 -7.09
CA ARG A 71 -6.56 -1.34 -5.66
C ARG A 71 -7.12 -2.73 -5.34
N GLN A 72 -8.09 -3.22 -6.13
CA GLN A 72 -8.63 -4.57 -5.92
C GLN A 72 -7.55 -5.66 -6.04
N ARG A 73 -6.60 -5.51 -6.99
CA ARG A 73 -5.46 -6.43 -7.11
C ARG A 73 -4.51 -6.33 -5.92
N ALA A 74 -4.16 -5.12 -5.47
CA ALA A 74 -3.34 -4.92 -4.27
C ALA A 74 -3.96 -5.58 -3.02
N ASP A 75 -5.27 -5.36 -2.79
CA ASP A 75 -6.00 -5.97 -1.68
C ASP A 75 -6.05 -7.50 -1.77
N ALA A 76 -6.22 -8.05 -2.99
CA ALA A 76 -6.19 -9.50 -3.22
C ALA A 76 -4.79 -10.11 -2.97
N THR A 77 -3.72 -9.42 -3.38
CA THR A 77 -2.33 -9.82 -3.11
C THR A 77 -2.04 -9.85 -1.61
N LEU A 78 -2.49 -8.84 -0.85
CA LEU A 78 -2.37 -8.84 0.62
C LEU A 78 -3.05 -10.08 1.22
N ARG A 79 -4.29 -10.36 0.80
CA ARG A 79 -5.04 -11.55 1.24
C ARG A 79 -4.28 -12.84 0.96
N GLU A 80 -3.68 -12.98 -0.23
CA GLU A 80 -2.97 -14.19 -0.62
C GLU A 80 -1.65 -14.37 0.14
N CYS A 81 -0.92 -13.27 0.39
CA CYS A 81 0.28 -13.25 1.22
C CYS A 81 -0.04 -13.66 2.68
N VAL A 82 -1.01 -13.00 3.32
CA VAL A 82 -1.43 -13.31 4.71
C VAL A 82 -2.03 -14.72 4.84
N ALA A 83 -2.67 -15.24 3.80
CA ALA A 83 -3.22 -16.60 3.80
C ALA A 83 -2.13 -17.68 3.72
N ARG A 84 -1.01 -17.39 3.04
CA ARG A 84 0.17 -18.24 2.95
C ARG A 84 0.98 -18.21 4.25
N ASP A 85 1.19 -17.02 4.81
CA ASP A 85 2.17 -16.82 5.89
C ASP A 85 1.54 -16.89 7.30
N HIS A 86 0.21 -16.81 7.41
CA HIS A 86 -0.48 -16.92 8.70
C HIS A 86 -1.79 -17.72 8.66
N SER A 87 -2.89 -17.15 8.15
CA SER A 87 -4.17 -17.89 8.05
C SER A 87 -5.17 -17.29 7.07
N ALA A 88 -5.93 -18.18 6.42
CA ALA A 88 -7.01 -17.79 5.50
C ALA A 88 -8.15 -16.99 6.17
N THR A 89 -8.36 -17.17 7.49
CA THR A 89 -9.36 -16.39 8.24
C THR A 89 -8.89 -14.95 8.44
N LEU A 90 -7.67 -14.73 8.92
CA LEU A 90 -7.10 -13.39 9.06
C LEU A 90 -7.02 -12.68 7.70
N ALA A 91 -6.54 -13.37 6.67
CA ALA A 91 -6.47 -12.85 5.31
C ALA A 91 -7.81 -12.29 4.79
N ARG A 92 -8.92 -12.99 5.03
CA ARG A 92 -10.26 -12.53 4.65
C ARG A 92 -10.72 -11.31 5.46
N LEU A 93 -10.40 -11.26 6.75
CA LEU A 93 -10.69 -10.11 7.61
C LEU A 93 -9.91 -8.87 7.15
N MET A 94 -8.59 -9.03 6.91
CA MET A 94 -7.74 -7.95 6.42
C MET A 94 -8.19 -7.45 5.05
N TYR A 95 -8.50 -8.35 4.10
CA TYR A 95 -9.06 -7.98 2.80
C TYR A 95 -10.29 -7.06 2.93
N TRP A 96 -11.30 -7.46 3.70
CA TRP A 96 -12.50 -6.63 3.86
C TRP A 96 -12.22 -5.34 4.65
N GLY A 97 -11.32 -5.37 5.63
CA GLY A 97 -10.82 -4.20 6.33
C GLY A 97 -10.24 -3.16 5.37
N VAL A 98 -9.27 -3.54 4.53
CA VAL A 98 -8.64 -2.62 3.57
C VAL A 98 -9.61 -2.20 2.46
N ARG A 99 -10.51 -3.09 1.99
CA ARG A 99 -11.56 -2.73 1.01
C ARG A 99 -12.46 -1.58 1.49
N LEU A 100 -12.85 -1.60 2.77
CA LEU A 100 -13.78 -0.62 3.34
C LEU A 100 -13.06 0.62 3.89
N GLY A 101 -11.97 0.44 4.64
CA GLY A 101 -11.23 1.53 5.29
C GLY A 101 -10.24 2.29 4.40
N GLY A 102 -9.72 1.65 3.35
CA GLY A 102 -8.64 2.19 2.50
C GLY A 102 -9.08 3.07 1.31
N THR A 103 -10.28 3.67 1.35
CA THR A 103 -10.81 4.44 0.19
C THR A 103 -10.11 5.79 0.00
N PRO A 104 -9.85 6.24 -1.26
CA PRO A 104 -8.96 7.39 -1.52
C PRO A 104 -9.53 8.76 -1.11
N TRP A 105 -10.84 8.85 -0.87
CA TRP A 105 -11.53 10.09 -0.46
C TRP A 105 -11.65 10.26 1.06
N GLN A 106 -11.17 9.29 1.86
CA GLN A 106 -11.13 9.44 3.31
C GLN A 106 -9.85 10.18 3.75
N PRO A 107 -9.89 10.97 4.83
CA PRO A 107 -8.73 11.68 5.36
C PRO A 107 -7.73 10.75 6.10
N PHE A 108 -7.81 9.44 5.88
CA PHE A 108 -6.93 8.47 6.53
C PHE A 108 -5.54 8.47 5.88
N PRO A 109 -4.47 8.31 6.68
CA PRO A 109 -3.11 8.29 6.14
C PRO A 109 -2.82 7.06 5.29
N TRP A 110 -3.42 5.91 5.61
CA TRP A 110 -3.35 4.64 4.85
C TRP A 110 -4.38 4.55 3.71
N ARG A 111 -4.88 5.67 3.19
CA ARG A 111 -5.83 5.68 2.05
C ARG A 111 -5.16 5.18 0.76
N TRP A 112 -5.94 4.72 -0.20
CA TRP A 112 -5.44 4.51 -1.56
C TRP A 112 -4.89 5.81 -2.15
N ALA A 113 -3.77 5.72 -2.88
CA ALA A 113 -3.01 6.85 -3.42
C ALA A 113 -2.51 7.82 -2.33
N TYR A 114 -2.05 7.32 -1.17
CA TYR A 114 -1.68 8.22 -0.07
C TYR A 114 -0.42 9.05 -0.30
N GLY A 115 0.46 8.63 -1.22
CA GLY A 115 1.65 9.39 -1.63
C GLY A 115 1.34 10.62 -2.49
N TRP A 116 0.09 10.80 -2.90
CA TRP A 116 -0.40 11.97 -3.62
C TRP A 116 -1.00 12.98 -2.63
N ASP A 117 -1.38 14.17 -3.11
CA ASP A 117 -2.14 15.12 -2.30
C ASP A 117 -3.48 14.52 -1.83
N CYS A 118 -4.18 15.20 -0.90
CA CYS A 118 -5.44 14.62 -0.41
C CYS A 118 -6.36 14.33 -1.58
N CYS A 119 -7.06 13.21 -1.45
CA CYS A 119 -8.27 13.01 -2.18
C CYS A 119 -8.03 12.83 -3.70
N HIS A 120 -6.79 12.48 -4.12
CA HIS A 120 -6.37 12.16 -5.50
C HIS A 120 -7.34 11.21 -6.22
N GLY A 121 -7.98 10.30 -5.48
CA GLY A 121 -9.03 9.44 -6.00
C GLY A 121 -8.49 8.15 -6.63
N TYR A 122 -9.11 7.75 -7.74
CA TYR A 122 -8.61 6.68 -8.60
C TYR A 122 -8.21 7.29 -9.92
N ASP A 123 -7.13 6.79 -10.50
CA ASP A 123 -6.78 7.13 -11.88
C ASP A 123 -7.83 6.57 -12.83
N ALA A 124 -8.06 7.26 -13.95
CA ALA A 124 -8.89 6.73 -15.02
C ALA A 124 -8.22 5.47 -15.60
N ARG A 125 -9.02 4.45 -15.94
CA ARG A 125 -8.51 3.41 -16.85
C ARG A 125 -8.06 4.10 -18.14
N PRO A 126 -6.90 3.72 -18.72
CA PRO A 126 -6.61 4.08 -20.10
C PRO A 126 -7.81 3.70 -20.97
N SER A 127 -8.36 4.66 -21.70
CA SER A 127 -9.42 4.36 -22.66
C SER A 127 -8.85 3.43 -23.71
N ASP A 128 -9.44 2.25 -23.88
CA ASP A 128 -9.07 1.34 -24.96
C ASP A 128 -9.20 2.08 -26.29
N SER A 129 -8.05 2.35 -26.91
CA SER A 129 -7.96 3.23 -28.08
C SER A 129 -8.45 2.46 -29.30
N ARG A 130 -9.73 2.72 -29.59
CA ARG A 130 -10.56 2.23 -30.71
C ARG A 130 -9.83 2.03 -32.03
#